data_AF-A0A6N1X1P7-F1
#
_entry.id   AF-A0A6N1X1P7-F1
#
_cell.length_a   1.000
_cell.length_b   1.000
_cell.length_c   1.000
_cell.angle_alpha   90.00
_cell.angle_beta   90.00
_cell.angle_gamma   90.00
#
_symmetry.space_group_name_H-M   'P 1'
#
loop_
_entity.id
_entity.type
_entity.pdbx_description
1 polymer ?
#
loop_
_entity_poly.entity_id
_entity_poly.type
_entity_poly.pdbx_seq_one_letter_code
_entity_poly.pdbx_strand_id
1 'polypeptide(L)'
;MIDRDHDLPVSHQARLLGISRGTVYYQAQEASEDDLKLMRRIDELHLDYPFAGSRMLRDMLRREGFMAGRRHVRTLVHRMCVQAIYRKPNTSKKHPGHKVYPYLLRELTIDRANQVWAMDI
;
A
#
# COMPACT_ATOMS: atom_id res chain seq x y z
N MET A 1 6.31 8.47 23.99
CA MET A 1 5.22 9.47 24.09
C MET A 1 5.88 10.83 23.97
N ILE A 2 5.37 11.73 23.13
CA ILE A 2 5.92 13.10 23.03
C ILE A 2 5.42 13.88 24.24
N ASP A 3 6.32 14.59 24.90
CA ASP A 3 6.02 15.43 26.04
C ASP A 3 6.37 16.89 25.72
N ARG A 4 5.43 17.80 25.94
CA ARG A 4 5.65 19.24 25.66
C ARG A 4 6.44 19.94 26.75
N ASP A 5 6.46 19.37 27.95
CA ASP A 5 7.11 19.94 29.12
C ASP A 5 8.55 19.40 29.31
N HIS A 6 9.01 18.53 28.42
CA HIS A 6 10.38 17.98 28.43
C HIS A 6 11.41 19.01 27.96
N ASP A 7 12.64 18.91 28.48
CA ASP A 7 13.80 19.73 28.10
C ASP A 7 14.17 19.68 26.60
N LEU A 8 13.66 18.71 25.86
CA LEU A 8 13.97 18.52 24.44
C LEU A 8 12.84 19.15 23.62
N PRO A 9 13.15 19.96 22.58
CA PRO A 9 12.13 20.46 21.68
C PRO A 9 11.30 19.33 21.05
N VAL A 10 10.01 19.57 20.84
CA VAL A 10 9.08 18.62 20.18
C VAL A 10 9.62 18.13 18.82
N SER A 11 10.32 18.98 18.08
CA SER A 11 11.01 18.60 16.83
C SER A 11 12.09 17.56 17.05
N HIS A 12 12.84 17.65 18.14
CA HIS A 12 13.90 16.71 18.47
C HIS A 12 13.33 15.37 18.93
N GLN A 13 12.29 15.40 19.77
CA GLN A 13 11.57 14.20 20.20
C GLN A 13 10.94 13.46 19.00
N ALA A 14 10.29 14.19 18.08
CA ALA A 14 9.73 13.60 16.86
C ALA A 14 10.81 12.94 15.99
N ARG A 15 11.97 13.59 15.84
CA ARG A 15 13.13 13.04 15.12
C ARG A 15 13.65 11.74 15.77
N LEU A 16 13.81 11.74 17.10
CA LEU A 16 14.28 10.55 17.84
C LEU A 16 13.30 9.38 17.70
N LEU A 17 12.00 9.66 17.62
CA LEU A 17 10.95 8.66 17.41
C LEU A 17 10.74 8.26 15.94
N GLY A 18 11.45 8.90 15.00
CA GLY A 18 11.31 8.61 13.57
C GLY A 18 9.94 9.02 12.97
N ILE A 19 9.23 9.95 13.61
CA ILE A 19 7.91 10.43 13.13
C ILE A 19 8.00 11.87 12.63
N SER A 20 7.10 12.24 11.73
CA SER A 20 6.97 13.62 11.28
C SER A 20 6.50 14.53 12.43
N ARG A 21 7.11 15.72 12.54
CA ARG A 21 6.70 16.76 13.51
C ARG A 21 5.20 17.10 13.37
N GLY A 22 4.66 17.08 12.15
CA GLY A 22 3.25 17.39 11.90
C GLY A 22 2.30 16.41 12.57
N THR A 23 2.66 15.13 12.63
CA THR A 23 1.86 14.06 13.24
C THR A 23 1.69 14.26 14.75
N VAL A 24 2.63 14.95 15.41
CA VAL A 24 2.56 15.25 16.84
C VAL A 24 1.36 16.13 17.19
N TYR A 25 0.96 17.01 16.27
CA TYR A 25 -0.18 17.91 16.47
C TYR A 25 -1.49 17.34 15.95
N TYR A 26 -1.44 16.23 15.23
CA TYR A 26 -2.63 15.60 14.69
C TYR A 26 -3.40 14.89 15.80
N GLN A 27 -4.65 15.29 16.01
CA GLN A 27 -5.59 14.55 16.83
C GLN A 27 -6.39 13.61 15.91
N ALA A 28 -6.36 12.32 16.23
CA ALA A 28 -7.15 11.34 15.50
C ALA A 28 -8.63 11.67 15.64
N GLN A 29 -9.32 11.82 14.51
CA GLN A 29 -10.75 12.09 14.48
C GLN A 29 -11.50 10.77 14.30
N GLU A 30 -12.53 10.56 15.12
CA GLU A 30 -13.42 9.41 14.99
C GLU A 30 -14.14 9.42 13.63
N ALA A 31 -14.52 8.23 13.16
CA ALA A 31 -15.35 8.13 11.96
C ALA A 31 -16.75 8.67 12.25
N SER A 32 -17.37 9.34 11.29
CA SER A 32 -18.77 9.75 11.44
C SER A 32 -19.69 8.53 11.51
N GLU A 33 -20.91 8.67 12.05
CA GLU A 33 -21.88 7.57 12.08
C GLU A 33 -22.19 7.00 10.69
N ASP A 34 -22.24 7.87 9.68
CA ASP A 34 -22.46 7.46 8.29
C ASP A 34 -21.25 6.70 7.73
N ASP A 35 -20.04 7.10 8.08
CA ASP A 35 -18.84 6.35 7.73
C ASP A 35 -18.80 5.00 8.43
N LEU A 36 -19.23 4.92 9.70
CA LEU A 36 -19.30 3.65 10.42
C LEU A 36 -20.29 2.67 9.78
N LYS A 37 -21.47 3.16 9.35
CA LYS A 37 -22.44 2.35 8.57
C LYS A 37 -21.81 1.87 7.27
N LEU A 38 -21.13 2.76 6.55
CA LEU A 38 -20.47 2.43 5.28
C LEU A 38 -19.32 1.44 5.47
N MET A 39 -18.50 1.61 6.51
CA MET A 39 -17.41 0.71 6.87
C MET A 39 -17.93 -0.67 7.23
N ARG A 40 -19.00 -0.76 8.03
CA ARG A 40 -19.64 -2.05 8.34
C ARG A 40 -20.09 -2.76 7.07
N ARG A 41 -20.73 -2.04 6.14
CA ARG A 41 -21.18 -2.65 4.89
C ARG A 41 -20.03 -3.06 3.97
N ILE A 42 -18.94 -2.26 3.94
CA ILE A 42 -17.71 -2.61 3.23
C ILE A 42 -17.10 -3.91 3.78
N ASP A 43 -17.10 -4.09 5.10
CA ASP A 43 -16.58 -5.30 5.75
C ASP A 43 -17.36 -6.54 5.32
N GLU A 44 -18.70 -6.48 5.39
CA GLU A 44 -19.60 -7.54 4.91
C GLU A 44 -19.37 -7.86 3.43
N LEU A 45 -19.31 -6.83 2.57
CA LEU A 45 -19.03 -7.01 1.14
C LEU A 45 -17.64 -7.59 0.87
N HIS A 46 -16.66 -7.34 1.73
CA HIS A 46 -15.32 -7.90 1.58
C HIS A 46 -15.29 -9.40 1.90
N LEU A 47 -16.08 -9.84 2.88
CA LEU A 47 -16.24 -11.27 3.20
C LEU A 47 -16.90 -12.03 2.04
N ASP A 48 -17.93 -11.46 1.42
CA ASP A 48 -18.64 -12.07 0.29
C ASP A 48 -17.85 -11.97 -1.03
N TYR A 49 -17.19 -10.84 -1.25
CA TYR A 49 -16.51 -10.49 -2.50
C TYR A 49 -15.07 -10.02 -2.24
N PRO A 50 -14.15 -10.92 -1.83
CA PRO A 50 -12.78 -10.55 -1.46
C PRO A 50 -11.99 -9.91 -2.60
N PHE A 51 -12.39 -10.12 -3.85
CA PHE A 51 -11.77 -9.52 -5.04
C PHE A 51 -12.28 -8.10 -5.36
N ALA A 52 -13.33 -7.63 -4.69
CA ALA A 52 -13.94 -6.34 -4.98
C ALA A 52 -13.06 -5.18 -4.51
N GLY A 53 -12.40 -4.50 -5.44
CA GLY A 53 -11.67 -3.26 -5.16
C GLY A 53 -12.60 -2.04 -5.01
N SER A 54 -12.02 -0.89 -4.68
CA SER A 54 -12.77 0.35 -4.39
C SER A 54 -13.71 0.83 -5.52
N ARG A 55 -13.46 0.42 -6.77
CA ARG A 55 -14.35 0.69 -7.92
C ARG A 55 -15.62 -0.15 -7.85
N MET A 56 -15.46 -1.45 -7.63
CA MET A 56 -16.57 -2.42 -7.55
C MET A 56 -17.40 -2.17 -6.29
N LEU A 57 -16.73 -1.95 -5.14
CA LEU A 57 -17.39 -1.63 -3.88
C LEU A 57 -18.26 -0.37 -4.00
N ARG A 58 -17.78 0.69 -4.64
CA ARG A 58 -18.59 1.88 -4.92
C ARG A 58 -19.89 1.53 -5.66
N ASP A 59 -19.80 0.71 -6.70
CA ASP A 59 -20.96 0.37 -7.52
C ASP A 59 -21.95 -0.55 -6.79
N MET A 60 -21.44 -1.50 -5.98
CA MET A 60 -22.24 -2.34 -5.09
C MET A 60 -22.98 -1.49 -4.05
N LEU A 61 -22.26 -0.64 -3.33
CA LEU A 61 -22.81 0.28 -2.33
C LEU A 61 -23.85 1.23 -2.93
N ARG A 62 -23.60 1.74 -4.15
CA ARG A 62 -24.55 2.61 -4.85
C ARG A 62 -25.86 1.89 -5.20
N ARG A 63 -25.81 0.60 -5.55
CA ARG A 63 -27.02 -0.22 -5.82
C ARG A 63 -27.85 -0.45 -4.56
N GLU A 64 -27.20 -0.42 -3.39
CA GLU A 64 -27.84 -0.54 -2.08
C GLU A 64 -28.31 0.82 -1.52
N GLY A 65 -28.13 1.92 -2.26
CA GLY A 65 -28.59 3.26 -1.88
C GLY A 65 -27.55 4.13 -1.17
N PHE A 66 -26.31 3.66 -0.97
CA PHE A 66 -25.25 4.47 -0.40
C PHE A 66 -24.69 5.47 -1.43
N MET A 67 -24.80 6.77 -1.13
CA MET A 67 -24.31 7.85 -1.97
C MET A 67 -22.84 8.20 -1.66
N ALA A 68 -21.94 7.22 -1.78
CA ALA A 68 -20.51 7.41 -1.53
C ALA A 68 -19.69 7.39 -2.83
N GLY A 69 -18.88 8.42 -3.04
CA GLY A 69 -17.96 8.49 -4.19
C GLY A 69 -16.78 7.52 -4.08
N ARG A 70 -16.13 7.18 -5.21
CA ARG A 70 -14.97 6.27 -5.24
C ARG A 70 -13.85 6.69 -4.29
N ARG A 71 -13.56 8.00 -4.21
CA ARG A 71 -12.49 8.54 -3.35
C ARG A 71 -12.80 8.25 -1.89
N HIS A 72 -14.06 8.44 -1.48
CA HIS A 72 -14.51 8.18 -0.12
C HIS A 72 -14.38 6.69 0.22
N VAL A 73 -14.96 5.81 -0.61
CA VAL A 73 -14.86 4.36 -0.44
C VAL A 73 -13.39 3.91 -0.35
N ARG A 74 -12.51 4.45 -1.20
CA ARG A 74 -11.07 4.14 -1.15
C ARG A 74 -10.43 4.56 0.17
N THR A 75 -10.77 5.74 0.70
CA THR A 75 -10.24 6.22 1.99
C THR A 75 -10.67 5.29 3.13
N LEU A 76 -11.93 4.88 3.17
CA LEU A 76 -12.44 4.00 4.22
C LEU A 76 -11.84 2.60 4.13
N VAL A 77 -11.77 2.01 2.93
CA VAL A 77 -11.10 0.72 2.69
C VAL A 77 -9.64 0.75 3.19
N HIS A 78 -8.90 1.83 2.91
CA HIS A 78 -7.54 2.00 3.43
C HIS A 78 -7.50 2.14 4.95
N ARG A 79 -8.40 2.94 5.54
CA ARG A 79 -8.50 3.12 6.99
C ARG A 79 -8.82 1.81 7.71
N MET A 80 -9.60 0.93 7.09
CA MET A 80 -9.96 -0.40 7.59
C MET A 80 -8.89 -1.47 7.32
N CYS A 81 -7.81 -1.15 6.61
CA CYS A 81 -6.81 -2.13 6.16
C CYS A 81 -7.39 -3.25 5.26
N VAL A 82 -8.50 -3.01 4.58
CA VAL A 82 -9.13 -3.95 3.64
C VAL A 82 -8.44 -3.89 2.28
N GLN A 83 -8.15 -5.04 1.67
CA GLN A 83 -7.51 -5.11 0.37
C GLN A 83 -8.19 -6.13 -0.54
N ALA A 84 -8.35 -5.77 -1.81
CA ALA A 84 -8.86 -6.71 -2.80
C ALA A 84 -7.84 -7.84 -3.03
N ILE A 85 -8.30 -9.08 -2.87
CA ILE A 85 -7.51 -10.29 -3.05
C ILE A 85 -7.73 -10.77 -4.49
N TYR A 86 -6.66 -10.75 -5.28
CA TYR A 86 -6.63 -11.29 -6.63
C TYR A 86 -5.34 -12.07 -6.87
N ARG A 87 -5.35 -12.98 -7.84
CA ARG A 87 -4.15 -13.67 -8.28
C ARG A 87 -3.19 -12.64 -8.90
N LYS A 88 -2.12 -12.31 -8.18
CA LYS A 88 -1.03 -11.52 -8.74
C LYS A 88 -0.36 -12.32 -9.86
N PRO A 89 0.16 -11.65 -10.91
CA PRO A 89 0.99 -12.31 -11.91
C PRO A 89 2.11 -13.09 -11.21
N ASN A 90 2.30 -14.36 -11.58
CA ASN A 90 3.38 -15.17 -11.04
C ASN A 90 4.70 -14.77 -11.71
N THR A 91 5.31 -13.69 -11.26
CA THR A 91 6.57 -13.15 -11.81
C THR A 91 7.76 -14.09 -11.60
N SER A 92 7.66 -15.03 -10.66
CA SER A 92 8.67 -16.08 -10.46
C SER A 92 8.63 -17.16 -11.56
N LYS A 93 7.47 -17.37 -12.20
CA LYS A 93 7.37 -18.27 -13.34
C LYS A 93 7.68 -17.51 -14.62
N LYS A 94 8.70 -17.98 -15.33
CA LYS A 94 9.08 -17.46 -16.64
C LYS A 94 7.92 -17.67 -17.61
N HIS A 95 7.56 -16.60 -18.32
CA HIS A 95 6.58 -16.71 -19.39
C HIS A 95 7.15 -17.60 -20.51
N PRO A 96 6.41 -18.56 -21.07
CA PRO A 96 6.94 -19.53 -22.04
C PRO A 96 7.63 -18.89 -23.26
N GLY A 97 7.18 -17.69 -23.67
CA GLY A 97 7.77 -16.94 -24.77
C GLY A 97 9.11 -16.25 -24.48
N HIS A 98 9.56 -16.21 -23.23
CA HIS A 98 10.81 -15.53 -22.84
C HIS A 98 11.94 -16.55 -22.73
N LYS A 99 12.71 -16.70 -23.80
CA LYS A 99 13.89 -17.58 -23.83
C LYS A 99 14.89 -17.13 -22.76
N VAL A 100 15.33 -18.09 -21.96
CA VAL A 100 16.41 -17.88 -20.99
C VAL A 100 17.73 -17.96 -21.74
N TYR A 101 18.47 -16.85 -21.78
CA TYR A 101 19.83 -16.86 -22.28
C TYR A 101 20.79 -17.28 -21.17
N PRO A 102 21.76 -18.16 -21.45
CA PRO A 102 22.79 -18.48 -20.48
C PRO A 102 23.57 -17.22 -20.11
N TYR A 103 23.93 -17.09 -18.84
CA TYR A 103 24.82 -16.01 -18.40
C TYR A 103 26.25 -16.34 -18.82
N LEU A 104 26.65 -15.82 -19.99
CA LEU A 104 27.91 -16.15 -20.65
C LEU A 104 29.16 -15.72 -19.87
N LEU A 105 29.01 -14.88 -18.84
CA LEU A 105 30.11 -14.41 -18.00
C LEU A 105 30.35 -15.31 -16.76
N ARG A 106 29.51 -16.33 -16.53
CA ARG A 106 29.55 -17.16 -15.31
C ARG A 106 30.92 -17.83 -15.05
N GLU A 107 31.62 -18.22 -16.11
CA GLU A 107 32.88 -18.98 -16.05
C GLU A 107 34.02 -18.22 -16.75
N LEU A 108 33.82 -16.94 -17.07
CA LEU A 108 34.81 -16.12 -17.76
C LEU A 108 35.73 -15.46 -16.73
N THR A 109 37.02 -15.80 -16.77
CA THR A 109 38.06 -15.04 -16.05
C THR A 109 38.23 -13.67 -16.71
N ILE A 110 38.04 -12.61 -15.93
CA ILE A 110 38.20 -11.21 -16.39
C ILE A 110 39.55 -10.70 -15.90
N ASP A 111 40.54 -10.62 -16.78
CA ASP A 111 41.95 -10.35 -16.46
C ASP A 111 42.48 -9.02 -17.02
N ARG A 112 41.70 -8.32 -17.85
CA ARG A 112 42.08 -6.99 -18.38
C ARG A 112 40.95 -5.97 -18.29
N ALA A 113 41.34 -4.70 -18.22
CA ALA A 113 40.40 -3.59 -18.32
C ALA A 113 39.66 -3.63 -19.66
N ASN A 114 38.39 -3.20 -19.68
CA ASN A 114 37.51 -3.16 -20.86
C ASN A 114 37.20 -4.53 -21.49
N GLN A 115 37.32 -5.63 -20.75
CA GLN A 115 36.97 -6.97 -21.23
C GLN A 115 35.47 -7.28 -21.09
N VAL A 116 34.80 -6.69 -20.10
CA VAL A 116 33.37 -6.89 -19.81
C VAL A 116 32.77 -5.54 -19.42
N TRP A 117 31.54 -5.28 -19.87
CA TRP A 117 30.75 -4.13 -19.45
C TRP A 117 29.43 -4.62 -18.83
N ALA A 118 29.07 -4.05 -17.69
CA ALA A 118 27.80 -4.28 -17.01
C ALA A 118 27.06 -2.95 -16.91
N MET A 119 25.74 -3.00 -17.01
CA MET A 119 24.86 -1.85 -16.88
C MET A 119 23.69 -2.28 -16.00
N ASP A 120 23.39 -1.48 -14.98
CA ASP A 120 22.25 -1.70 -14.08
C ASP A 120 21.05 -0.88 -14.56
N ILE A 121 19.84 -1.41 -14.41
CA ILE A 121 18.56 -0.79 -14.82
C ILE A 121 17.66 -0.62 -13.61
#